data_AF-A0AAW3DNM9-F1
#
_entry.id   AF-A0AAW3DNM9-F1
#
_cell.length_a   1.000
_cell.length_b   1.000
_cell.length_c   1.000
_cell.angle_alpha   90.00
_cell.angle_beta   90.00
_cell.angle_gamma   90.00
#
_symmetry.space_group_name_H-M   'P 1'
#
loop_
_entity.id
_entity.type
_entity.pdbx_description
1 polymer ?
#
loop_
_entity_poly.entity_id
_entity_poly.type
_entity_poly.pdbx_seq_one_letter_code
_entity_poly.pdbx_strand_id
1 'polypeptide(L)'
;SVSSFVRKTTEKIGTLHISPDTRGRQEAKDDEQLQEITVNLLTSPQEEKELEPLSCQLPEEDHLRDLKAATAEAIAKLQDPLVLLEPQCMRRILQEWLVFLEEKFGSKEHSASSVEKSKPVCAEEERAVLEENLRLDPTDGDPAAKEQSSILEDCAEKDNTDETCVSKAMCENSTDLKGPLDCSFQVSSPCVIEPDVKKDLVELTTLCFELRVFSCGNGEAEHGSGGTLPLAALWTLACRFMRSYFFLLDLKRLKQCIITMYATSPNVWETYIAGLKELTCHSPVALAMENEDDMLKILKQLHDLGPWDDSPLLLVHAQRLYEKFGDTALRPLIKFHPSILPSDIKQLCRNDPAHFLAYLDSLVKSKPEEKRSSLLRSLLQPESVRLDWLCLAVSRDAPQRADTVDAEGNPRPRSHLFTWGYSQLIMLLIKLPADFVTKEKMADICRSHGFWPGYLFLCLELDRRREAFTNIAHLDDLNLLNGDDGSIPETIEEWKFLLHLAQNHSTAFHHHGPQNGNAVSNGSPSCPDCVTVENVALLLAKAIGPNRALPLLQECGLTLELSERFTGVCEILRIAEKRQRALIQSMLERCDRFLWSQQA
;
A
#
# COMPACT_ATOMS: atom_id res chain seq x y z
N SER A 1 26.04 -35.71 32.87
CA SER A 1 26.92 -36.53 32.02
C SER A 1 26.42 -36.47 30.59
N VAL A 2 27.26 -36.07 29.64
CA VAL A 2 26.91 -35.95 28.21
C VAL A 2 27.94 -36.77 27.43
N SER A 3 27.52 -37.83 26.73
CA SER A 3 28.41 -38.72 26.01
C SER A 3 27.67 -39.60 24.99
N SER A 4 27.45 -39.07 23.77
CA SER A 4 27.40 -39.87 22.53
C SER A 4 27.23 -38.97 21.29
N PHE A 5 28.33 -38.45 20.77
CA PHE A 5 28.36 -37.88 19.42
C PHE A 5 29.68 -38.31 18.75
N VAL A 6 29.67 -38.54 17.42
CA VAL A 6 30.84 -38.91 16.59
C VAL A 6 31.32 -40.37 16.85
N ARG A 7 31.52 -41.30 15.89
CA ARG A 7 31.63 -41.30 14.41
C ARG A 7 31.49 -42.75 13.87
N LYS A 8 31.01 -42.95 12.64
CA LYS A 8 31.81 -43.50 11.51
C LYS A 8 30.97 -43.78 10.25
N THR A 9 31.43 -43.21 9.14
CA THR A 9 31.06 -43.53 7.76
C THR A 9 32.01 -44.57 7.19
N THR A 10 31.49 -45.60 6.50
CA THR A 10 32.26 -46.39 5.52
C THR A 10 31.32 -46.90 4.44
N GLU A 11 31.58 -46.49 3.20
CA GLU A 11 30.90 -46.89 1.98
C GLU A 11 31.77 -47.93 1.24
N LYS A 12 31.17 -48.99 0.67
CA LYS A 12 31.75 -49.71 -0.49
C LYS A 12 30.75 -50.61 -1.21
N ILE A 13 31.01 -50.74 -2.51
CA ILE A 13 30.19 -51.33 -3.58
C ILE A 13 30.14 -52.87 -3.51
N GLY A 14 29.00 -53.45 -3.91
CA GLY A 14 28.84 -54.90 -4.16
C GLY A 14 27.76 -55.17 -5.23
N THR A 15 28.17 -55.69 -6.38
CA THR A 15 27.36 -55.88 -7.61
C THR A 15 26.75 -57.28 -7.76
N LEU A 16 25.56 -57.34 -8.40
CA LEU A 16 25.00 -58.46 -9.19
C LEU A 16 24.68 -59.78 -8.40
N HIS A 17 23.50 -60.42 -8.49
CA HIS A 17 22.83 -60.91 -9.71
C HIS A 17 21.42 -61.51 -9.42
N ILE A 18 20.56 -61.49 -10.45
CA ILE A 18 19.59 -62.54 -10.87
C ILE A 18 18.22 -62.67 -10.14
N SER A 19 17.20 -62.26 -10.90
CA SER A 19 15.74 -62.57 -10.93
C SER A 19 15.44 -64.10 -11.08
N PRO A 20 14.19 -64.64 -11.21
CA PRO A 20 12.89 -64.02 -11.50
C PRO A 20 11.73 -64.60 -10.63
N ASP A 21 10.42 -64.55 -10.89
CA ASP A 21 9.54 -64.07 -11.98
C ASP A 21 8.12 -63.89 -11.37
N THR A 22 7.21 -62.99 -11.78
CA THR A 22 6.32 -63.19 -12.94
C THR A 22 5.33 -62.01 -13.11
N ARG A 23 4.97 -61.70 -14.37
CA ARG A 23 3.85 -60.83 -14.83
C ARG A 23 3.95 -59.34 -14.40
N GLY A 24 4.25 -58.37 -15.26
CA GLY A 24 4.11 -58.30 -16.74
C GLY A 24 2.64 -58.04 -17.12
N ARG A 25 2.29 -57.04 -17.95
CA ARG A 25 3.01 -56.38 -19.08
C ARG A 25 2.45 -54.94 -19.23
N GLN A 26 3.27 -53.88 -19.15
CA GLN A 26 3.89 -53.13 -20.27
C GLN A 26 2.89 -52.65 -21.35
N GLU A 27 2.66 -51.34 -21.54
CA GLU A 27 3.55 -50.27 -22.08
C GLU A 27 3.56 -50.20 -23.62
N ALA A 28 3.25 -49.01 -24.16
CA ALA A 28 3.87 -48.43 -25.35
C ALA A 28 3.57 -46.90 -25.40
N LYS A 29 4.58 -46.09 -25.77
CA LYS A 29 4.40 -44.79 -26.44
C LYS A 29 4.24 -45.06 -27.95
N ASP A 30 3.59 -44.27 -28.78
CA ASP A 30 3.86 -42.87 -29.13
C ASP A 30 2.68 -42.28 -29.95
N ASP A 31 2.82 -41.00 -30.29
CA ASP A 31 2.18 -40.27 -31.39
C ASP A 31 0.69 -39.83 -31.35
N GLU A 32 0.50 -38.76 -32.12
CA GLU A 32 -0.61 -37.82 -32.27
C GLU A 32 -1.96 -38.46 -32.64
N GLN A 33 -3.06 -37.93 -32.08
CA GLN A 33 -4.08 -37.23 -32.89
C GLN A 33 -5.19 -36.56 -32.07
N LEU A 34 -5.71 -35.46 -32.62
CA LEU A 34 -6.95 -34.79 -32.23
C LEU A 34 -8.18 -35.57 -32.76
N GLN A 35 -9.19 -35.78 -31.91
CA GLN A 35 -10.63 -35.87 -32.26
C GLN A 35 -11.43 -35.90 -30.95
N GLU A 36 -12.25 -34.87 -30.66
CA GLU A 36 -13.67 -34.79 -31.06
C GLU A 36 -14.53 -35.91 -30.48
N ILE A 37 -15.28 -35.58 -29.41
CA ILE A 37 -16.36 -36.42 -28.89
C ILE A 37 -17.68 -35.91 -29.47
N THR A 38 -18.15 -36.59 -30.51
CA THR A 38 -19.51 -36.43 -31.05
C THR A 38 -20.46 -37.37 -30.30
N VAL A 39 -21.55 -36.83 -29.75
CA VAL A 39 -22.68 -37.64 -29.28
C VAL A 39 -23.85 -37.45 -30.23
N ASN A 40 -24.20 -38.52 -30.94
CA ASN A 40 -25.30 -38.55 -31.89
C ASN A 40 -26.68 -38.55 -31.22
N LEU A 41 -27.68 -37.97 -31.89
CA LEU A 41 -29.04 -38.51 -31.87
C LEU A 41 -29.55 -38.62 -33.32
N LEU A 42 -29.96 -39.83 -33.72
CA LEU A 42 -30.54 -40.14 -35.04
C LEU A 42 -32.06 -39.99 -35.04
N THR A 43 -32.66 -39.57 -36.17
CA THR A 43 -33.57 -40.40 -37.02
C THR A 43 -34.14 -39.64 -38.24
N SER A 44 -33.53 -39.84 -39.42
CA SER A 44 -34.09 -40.33 -40.72
C SER A 44 -35.61 -40.19 -41.07
N PRO A 45 -36.02 -40.30 -42.36
CA PRO A 45 -35.68 -39.47 -43.53
C PRO A 45 -36.91 -39.13 -44.43
N GLN A 46 -36.81 -38.18 -45.37
CA GLN A 46 -37.60 -38.25 -46.62
C GLN A 46 -36.95 -37.45 -47.76
N GLU A 47 -36.86 -38.07 -48.95
CA GLU A 47 -36.41 -37.44 -50.19
C GLU A 47 -37.54 -36.61 -50.82
N GLU A 48 -37.23 -35.42 -51.35
CA GLU A 48 -37.44 -35.09 -52.77
C GLU A 48 -36.97 -33.67 -53.14
N LYS A 49 -36.37 -33.59 -54.34
CA LYS A 49 -36.29 -32.42 -55.24
C LYS A 49 -35.45 -31.21 -54.80
N GLU A 50 -34.33 -31.09 -55.50
CA GLU A 50 -33.63 -29.83 -55.79
C GLU A 50 -34.62 -28.74 -56.21
N LEU A 51 -34.62 -27.65 -55.46
CA LEU A 51 -35.16 -26.36 -55.87
C LEU A 51 -34.05 -25.34 -55.66
N GLU A 52 -33.48 -24.82 -56.74
CA GLU A 52 -32.57 -23.68 -56.70
C GLU A 52 -33.29 -22.47 -56.06
N PRO A 53 -32.77 -21.89 -54.95
CA PRO A 53 -33.17 -20.57 -54.52
C PRO A 53 -32.23 -19.55 -55.17
N LEU A 54 -32.53 -19.18 -56.41
CA LEU A 54 -32.13 -17.89 -56.96
C LEU A 54 -32.87 -16.79 -56.19
N SER A 55 -32.35 -16.42 -55.01
CA SER A 55 -32.77 -15.20 -54.29
C SER A 55 -31.56 -14.30 -54.11
N CYS A 56 -31.59 -13.15 -54.77
CA CYS A 56 -30.59 -12.11 -54.67
C CYS A 56 -30.38 -11.70 -53.20
N GLN A 57 -29.21 -12.01 -52.64
CA GLN A 57 -28.69 -11.24 -51.51
C GLN A 57 -27.89 -10.09 -52.11
N LEU A 58 -28.33 -8.85 -51.84
CA LEU A 58 -27.41 -7.72 -51.91
C LEU A 58 -26.25 -8.00 -50.94
N PRO A 59 -25.03 -7.52 -51.22
CA PRO A 59 -24.00 -7.54 -50.19
C PRO A 59 -24.54 -6.72 -49.01
N GLU A 60 -24.76 -7.36 -47.86
CA GLU A 60 -24.85 -6.62 -46.61
C GLU A 60 -23.55 -5.82 -46.51
N GLU A 61 -23.68 -4.49 -46.50
CA GLU A 61 -22.54 -3.62 -46.28
C GLU A 61 -22.07 -3.90 -44.86
N ASP A 62 -20.99 -4.68 -44.74
CA ASP A 62 -20.29 -4.91 -43.48
C ASP A 62 -19.99 -3.54 -42.88
N HIS A 63 -20.86 -3.11 -41.95
CA HIS A 63 -20.87 -1.73 -41.44
C HIS A 63 -19.56 -1.41 -40.69
N LEU A 64 -18.81 -2.45 -40.33
CA LEU A 64 -17.51 -2.41 -39.68
C LEU A 64 -16.33 -2.51 -40.67
N ARG A 65 -16.54 -2.66 -41.99
CA ARG A 65 -15.47 -2.88 -42.99
C ARG A 65 -14.34 -1.84 -42.90
N ASP A 66 -14.69 -0.57 -42.81
CA ASP A 66 -13.72 0.53 -42.73
C ASP A 66 -12.93 0.47 -41.42
N LEU A 67 -13.63 0.16 -40.31
CA LEU A 67 -13.02 -0.01 -39.00
C LEU A 67 -12.13 -1.26 -38.93
N LYS A 68 -12.52 -2.37 -39.57
CA LYS A 68 -11.71 -3.59 -39.70
C LYS A 68 -10.41 -3.29 -40.46
N ALA A 69 -10.51 -2.59 -41.60
CA ALA A 69 -9.35 -2.18 -42.38
C ALA A 69 -8.42 -1.24 -41.60
N ALA A 70 -8.96 -0.19 -40.98
CA ALA A 70 -8.20 0.74 -40.15
C ALA A 70 -7.56 0.07 -38.93
N THR A 71 -8.24 -0.90 -38.31
CA THR A 71 -7.73 -1.70 -37.18
C THR A 71 -6.56 -2.57 -37.60
N ALA A 72 -6.68 -3.30 -38.72
CA ALA A 72 -5.59 -4.11 -39.26
C ALA A 72 -4.38 -3.26 -39.66
N GLU A 73 -4.61 -2.08 -40.26
CA GLU A 73 -3.55 -1.13 -40.60
C GLU A 73 -2.86 -0.56 -39.35
N ALA A 74 -3.63 -0.16 -38.33
CA ALA A 74 -3.09 0.36 -37.07
C ALA A 74 -2.25 -0.70 -36.33
N ILE A 75 -2.72 -1.94 -36.25
CA ILE A 75 -1.96 -3.06 -35.69
C ILE A 75 -0.66 -3.30 -36.49
N ALA A 76 -0.72 -3.31 -37.82
CA ALA A 76 0.46 -3.50 -38.66
C ALA A 76 1.50 -2.37 -38.48
N LYS A 77 1.05 -1.10 -38.41
CA LYS A 77 1.91 0.06 -38.11
C LYS A 77 2.51 -0.01 -36.70
N LEU A 78 1.75 -0.47 -35.71
CA LEU A 78 2.22 -0.64 -34.33
C LEU A 78 3.13 -1.86 -34.11
N GLN A 79 3.26 -2.77 -35.09
CA GLN A 79 4.27 -3.84 -35.03
C GLN A 79 5.66 -3.40 -35.52
N ASP A 80 5.82 -2.20 -36.08
CA ASP A 80 7.13 -1.65 -36.43
C ASP A 80 7.95 -1.35 -35.15
N PRO A 81 9.15 -1.96 -34.95
CA PRO A 81 10.00 -1.69 -33.80
C PRO A 81 10.38 -0.22 -33.64
N LEU A 82 10.49 0.55 -34.72
CA LEU A 82 10.81 1.98 -34.66
C LEU A 82 9.64 2.80 -34.10
N VAL A 83 8.40 2.39 -34.39
CA VAL A 83 7.19 3.01 -33.85
C VAL A 83 6.99 2.66 -32.37
N LEU A 84 7.19 1.38 -32.00
CA LEU A 84 7.05 0.91 -30.61
C LEU A 84 7.99 1.61 -29.63
N LEU A 85 9.18 1.99 -30.08
CA LEU A 85 10.17 2.70 -29.27
C LEU A 85 9.86 4.20 -29.10
N GLU A 86 8.91 4.77 -29.86
CA GLU A 86 8.56 6.20 -29.80
C GLU A 86 7.07 6.43 -29.43
N PRO A 87 6.76 6.73 -28.15
CA PRO A 87 5.38 6.95 -27.70
C PRO A 87 4.59 8.02 -28.46
N GLN A 88 5.26 9.01 -29.07
CA GLN A 88 4.61 10.06 -29.87
C GLN A 88 4.21 9.58 -31.27
N CYS A 89 4.86 8.54 -31.80
CA CYS A 89 4.47 7.90 -33.06
C CYS A 89 3.29 6.95 -32.82
N MET A 90 3.33 6.15 -31.75
CA MET A 90 2.18 5.34 -31.33
C MET A 90 0.92 6.17 -31.11
N ARG A 91 1.03 7.32 -30.41
CA ARG A 91 -0.11 8.25 -30.22
C ARG A 91 -0.74 8.73 -31.52
N ARG A 92 0.07 9.10 -32.52
CA ARG A 92 -0.44 9.59 -33.82
C ARG A 92 -1.24 8.52 -34.56
N ILE A 93 -0.72 7.28 -34.61
CA ILE A 93 -1.43 6.15 -35.23
C ILE A 93 -2.76 5.86 -34.51
N LEU A 94 -2.77 5.94 -33.18
CA LEU A 94 -3.99 5.76 -32.39
C LEU A 94 -4.97 6.92 -32.55
N GLN A 95 -4.51 8.16 -32.73
CA GLN A 95 -5.37 9.31 -33.05
C GLN A 95 -6.03 9.15 -34.42
N GLU A 96 -5.28 8.73 -35.45
CA GLU A 96 -5.80 8.40 -36.79
C GLU A 96 -6.85 7.29 -36.71
N TRP A 97 -6.58 6.21 -35.96
CA TRP A 97 -7.49 5.08 -35.79
C TRP A 97 -8.74 5.43 -34.96
N LEU A 98 -8.61 6.24 -33.90
CA LEU A 98 -9.72 6.59 -32.99
C LEU A 98 -10.87 7.30 -33.72
N VAL A 99 -10.60 8.06 -34.77
CA VAL A 99 -11.63 8.69 -35.61
C VAL A 99 -12.58 7.65 -36.20
N PHE A 100 -12.07 6.51 -36.68
CA PHE A 100 -12.91 5.42 -37.21
C PHE A 100 -13.71 4.72 -36.11
N LEU A 101 -13.16 4.61 -34.89
CA LEU A 101 -13.89 4.07 -33.73
C LEU A 101 -15.02 5.02 -33.30
N GLU A 102 -14.77 6.33 -33.31
CA GLU A 102 -15.77 7.36 -32.99
C GLU A 102 -16.86 7.50 -34.06
N GLU A 103 -16.54 7.33 -35.35
CA GLU A 103 -17.56 7.34 -36.41
C GLU A 103 -18.58 6.20 -36.25
N LYS A 104 -18.12 5.01 -35.84
CA LYS A 104 -18.95 3.79 -35.75
C LYS A 104 -19.60 3.60 -34.38
N PHE A 105 -18.92 3.97 -33.29
CA PHE A 105 -19.34 3.72 -31.91
C PHE A 105 -19.42 4.97 -31.04
N GLY A 106 -19.00 6.14 -31.52
CA GLY A 106 -19.13 7.40 -30.79
C GLY A 106 -20.59 7.75 -30.53
N SER A 107 -20.92 8.04 -29.28
CA SER A 107 -22.27 8.47 -28.92
C SER A 107 -22.57 9.81 -29.59
N LYS A 108 -23.59 9.83 -30.46
CA LYS A 108 -24.14 11.06 -31.02
C LYS A 108 -24.91 11.80 -29.92
N GLU A 109 -24.19 12.55 -29.11
CA GLU A 109 -24.76 13.62 -28.27
C GLU A 109 -25.73 14.42 -29.15
N HIS A 110 -26.99 14.54 -28.71
CA HIS A 110 -28.12 14.83 -29.60
C HIS A 110 -28.03 16.19 -30.32
N SER A 111 -27.44 16.21 -31.51
CA SER A 111 -27.58 17.29 -32.50
C SER A 111 -28.97 17.23 -33.16
N ALA A 112 -30.01 17.31 -32.34
CA ALA A 112 -31.42 17.23 -32.72
C ALA A 112 -32.14 18.57 -32.50
N SER A 113 -31.65 19.63 -33.16
CA SER A 113 -32.52 20.74 -33.58
C SER A 113 -32.25 21.05 -35.04
N SER A 114 -33.11 20.54 -35.91
CA SER A 114 -33.02 20.83 -37.34
C SER A 114 -33.97 21.97 -37.70
N VAL A 115 -33.43 22.94 -38.43
CA VAL A 115 -34.14 23.92 -39.26
C VAL A 115 -35.04 24.92 -38.52
N GLU A 116 -34.58 26.18 -38.47
CA GLU A 116 -35.15 27.14 -39.41
C GLU A 116 -34.10 28.07 -40.02
N LYS A 117 -34.18 28.26 -41.34
CA LYS A 117 -33.27 29.11 -42.12
C LYS A 117 -33.86 30.51 -42.26
N SER A 118 -33.12 31.53 -41.84
CA SER A 118 -33.27 32.88 -42.39
C SER A 118 -31.90 33.45 -42.76
N LYS A 119 -31.86 34.29 -43.81
CA LYS A 119 -30.64 34.75 -44.49
C LYS A 119 -30.02 35.98 -43.80
N PRO A 120 -28.71 36.23 -43.97
CA PRO A 120 -28.04 37.37 -43.36
C PRO A 120 -28.28 38.67 -44.14
N VAL A 121 -28.44 39.77 -43.38
CA VAL A 121 -28.10 41.14 -43.80
C VAL A 121 -27.35 41.77 -42.61
N CYS A 122 -26.29 42.53 -42.88
CA CYS A 122 -25.33 42.99 -41.89
C CYS A 122 -25.30 44.52 -41.80
N ALA A 123 -24.92 45.05 -40.62
CA ALA A 123 -24.66 46.46 -40.30
C ALA A 123 -25.90 47.40 -40.43
N GLU A 124 -26.20 48.32 -39.51
CA GLU A 124 -25.37 49.17 -38.64
C GLU A 124 -26.15 49.52 -37.36
N GLU A 125 -25.48 49.58 -36.20
CA GLU A 125 -25.50 50.74 -35.30
C GLU A 125 -24.48 50.54 -34.16
N GLU A 126 -23.74 51.60 -33.83
CA GLU A 126 -22.54 51.53 -32.97
C GLU A 126 -22.77 52.04 -31.54
N ARG A 127 -22.10 51.36 -30.59
CA ARG A 127 -21.30 51.92 -29.49
C ARG A 127 -21.78 53.19 -28.72
N ALA A 128 -22.02 52.92 -27.44
CA ALA A 128 -21.32 53.53 -26.29
C ALA A 128 -21.80 54.88 -25.67
N VAL A 129 -21.27 55.10 -24.45
CA VAL A 129 -21.34 56.31 -23.58
C VAL A 129 -22.76 56.54 -22.99
N LEU A 130 -23.05 56.37 -21.69
CA LEU A 130 -22.49 56.95 -20.45
C LEU A 130 -22.84 58.45 -20.32
N GLU A 131 -23.26 58.89 -19.12
CA GLU A 131 -23.88 60.21 -18.84
C GLU A 131 -25.29 60.38 -19.47
N GLU A 132 -26.25 61.12 -18.93
CA GLU A 132 -26.35 61.96 -17.72
C GLU A 132 -27.81 61.92 -17.22
N ASN A 133 -28.06 62.04 -15.91
CA ASN A 133 -29.20 62.81 -15.40
C ASN A 133 -28.99 63.14 -13.91
N LEU A 134 -28.46 64.33 -13.65
CA LEU A 134 -28.26 64.89 -12.31
C LEU A 134 -29.57 65.28 -11.60
N ARG A 135 -29.52 65.25 -10.26
CA ARG A 135 -29.92 66.30 -9.27
C ARG A 135 -30.42 65.63 -7.97
N LEU A 136 -30.11 66.09 -6.75
CA LEU A 136 -29.25 67.20 -6.28
C LEU A 136 -28.82 66.92 -4.82
N ASP A 137 -27.66 67.45 -4.43
CA ASP A 137 -27.00 67.43 -3.10
C ASP A 137 -27.68 68.42 -2.09
N PRO A 138 -27.19 68.69 -0.85
CA PRO A 138 -26.05 68.15 -0.07
C PRO A 138 -26.48 67.66 1.35
N THR A 139 -25.70 67.50 2.44
CA THR A 139 -24.34 67.94 2.87
C THR A 139 -23.83 67.07 4.06
N ASP A 140 -22.51 67.07 4.31
CA ASP A 140 -21.73 66.84 5.56
C ASP A 140 -22.15 65.76 6.61
N GLY A 141 -21.21 65.00 7.21
CA GLY A 141 -19.76 65.05 7.10
C GLY A 141 -19.05 63.88 7.83
N ASP A 142 -17.81 63.65 7.43
CA ASP A 142 -16.88 62.56 7.79
C ASP A 142 -16.19 62.79 9.17
N PRO A 143 -15.24 61.96 9.66
CA PRO A 143 -15.10 60.49 9.68
C PRO A 143 -14.96 59.95 11.14
N ALA A 144 -14.78 58.62 11.28
CA ALA A 144 -13.53 58.01 11.81
C ALA A 144 -13.68 56.81 12.78
N ALA A 145 -12.81 55.82 12.53
CA ALA A 145 -12.05 55.02 13.50
C ALA A 145 -12.74 53.93 14.35
N LYS A 146 -12.13 52.73 14.21
CA LYS A 146 -11.72 51.81 15.30
C LYS A 146 -12.80 50.99 16.01
N GLU A 147 -12.75 49.67 15.83
CA GLU A 147 -11.99 48.69 16.62
C GLU A 147 -12.64 48.38 17.96
N GLN A 148 -12.87 47.08 18.21
CA GLN A 148 -12.78 46.42 19.53
C GLN A 148 -13.77 46.91 20.62
N SER A 149 -14.37 46.11 21.48
CA SER A 149 -14.48 44.67 21.73
C SER A 149 -15.06 44.59 23.16
N SER A 150 -15.68 43.47 23.54
CA SER A 150 -15.96 43.07 24.94
C SER A 150 -16.83 43.97 25.82
N ILE A 151 -17.75 43.35 26.55
CA ILE A 151 -17.79 43.27 28.03
C ILE A 151 -18.95 42.32 28.41
N LEU A 152 -18.94 41.81 29.65
CA LEU A 152 -19.78 40.75 30.23
C LEU A 152 -19.23 39.33 29.91
N GLU A 153 -18.55 38.61 30.81
CA GLU A 153 -18.47 38.66 32.30
C GLU A 153 -19.86 38.44 32.95
N ASP A 154 -20.14 37.41 33.76
CA ASP A 154 -19.42 36.19 34.18
C ASP A 154 -20.46 35.21 34.82
N CYS A 155 -19.99 34.07 35.35
CA CYS A 155 -20.55 33.27 36.45
C CYS A 155 -21.54 32.11 36.17
N ALA A 156 -21.01 30.92 36.45
CA ALA A 156 -21.54 29.91 37.40
C ALA A 156 -22.42 28.73 36.92
N GLU A 157 -21.75 27.57 36.76
CA GLU A 157 -22.02 26.30 37.46
C GLU A 157 -23.47 25.93 37.91
N LYS A 158 -24.10 24.90 37.32
CA LYS A 158 -24.07 23.49 37.80
C LYS A 158 -25.18 22.57 37.21
N ASP A 159 -24.76 21.37 36.81
CA ASP A 159 -25.38 20.04 36.98
C ASP A 159 -26.86 19.70 36.64
N ASN A 160 -26.98 18.63 35.82
CA ASN A 160 -27.89 17.47 35.92
C ASN A 160 -29.30 17.43 35.25
N THR A 161 -29.33 16.64 34.17
CA THR A 161 -30.29 15.55 33.82
C THR A 161 -31.62 15.85 33.09
N ASP A 162 -31.74 15.24 31.90
CA ASP A 162 -32.90 14.81 31.09
C ASP A 162 -34.29 15.49 31.25
N GLU A 163 -34.79 16.07 30.14
CA GLU A 163 -35.92 15.45 29.42
C GLU A 163 -36.08 15.93 27.95
N THR A 164 -36.24 14.96 27.05
CA THR A 164 -36.91 14.91 25.74
C THR A 164 -37.57 16.19 25.14
N CYS A 165 -37.22 16.59 23.90
CA CYS A 165 -38.14 16.57 22.73
C CYS A 165 -37.53 17.12 21.41
N VAL A 166 -37.63 16.30 20.34
CA VAL A 166 -37.77 16.60 18.90
C VAL A 166 -37.37 18.00 18.37
N SER A 167 -36.43 18.02 17.42
CA SER A 167 -36.44 18.95 16.28
C SER A 167 -35.88 18.29 15.03
N LYS A 168 -36.80 17.79 14.18
CA LYS A 168 -36.50 17.28 12.83
C LYS A 168 -36.51 18.47 11.86
N ALA A 169 -35.34 18.88 11.40
CA ALA A 169 -35.14 19.73 10.22
C ALA A 169 -33.98 19.08 9.42
N MET A 170 -34.14 18.56 8.21
CA MET A 170 -34.96 18.99 7.07
C MET A 170 -34.53 20.36 6.53
N CYS A 171 -33.32 20.37 5.98
CA CYS A 171 -32.98 21.05 4.74
C CYS A 171 -32.58 19.90 3.80
N GLU A 172 -33.26 19.55 2.71
CA GLU A 172 -34.06 20.40 1.82
C GLU A 172 -33.32 21.68 1.46
N ASN A 173 -32.16 21.47 0.83
CA ASN A 173 -31.70 22.26 -0.32
C ASN A 173 -30.68 21.46 -1.15
N SER A 174 -31.02 20.21 -1.49
CA SER A 174 -30.45 19.56 -2.68
C SER A 174 -31.22 20.08 -3.91
N THR A 175 -31.02 21.36 -4.24
CA THR A 175 -31.43 21.89 -5.55
C THR A 175 -30.64 21.16 -6.62
N ASP A 176 -31.36 20.56 -7.57
CA ASP A 176 -30.81 19.79 -8.68
C ASP A 176 -29.63 20.51 -9.35
N LEU A 177 -28.42 19.99 -9.15
CA LEU A 177 -27.31 20.14 -10.10
C LEU A 177 -27.31 18.95 -11.06
N LYS A 178 -28.47 18.69 -11.68
CA LYS A 178 -28.57 17.89 -12.90
C LYS A 178 -27.98 18.68 -14.07
N GLY A 179 -26.65 18.69 -14.12
CA GLY A 179 -25.83 19.12 -15.25
C GLY A 179 -25.39 17.94 -16.13
N PRO A 180 -24.95 18.18 -17.38
CA PRO A 180 -24.99 17.18 -18.45
C PRO A 180 -23.87 16.12 -18.35
N LEU A 181 -24.11 15.06 -17.57
CA LEU A 181 -23.25 13.87 -17.46
C LEU A 181 -24.04 12.55 -17.49
N ASP A 182 -25.31 12.61 -17.90
CA ASP A 182 -26.25 11.48 -17.95
C ASP A 182 -26.05 10.64 -19.23
N CYS A 183 -24.86 10.04 -19.35
CA CYS A 183 -24.54 9.05 -20.37
C CYS A 183 -24.40 7.68 -19.68
N SER A 184 -25.34 6.77 -19.95
CA SER A 184 -25.27 5.36 -19.54
C SER A 184 -24.01 4.70 -20.08
N PHE A 185 -23.47 3.69 -19.39
CA PHE A 185 -22.32 2.96 -19.90
C PHE A 185 -22.73 2.13 -21.12
N GLN A 186 -21.87 2.11 -22.14
CA GLN A 186 -22.00 1.14 -23.22
C GLN A 186 -21.35 -0.17 -22.79
N VAL A 187 -22.10 -0.93 -22.00
CA VAL A 187 -21.64 -2.21 -21.40
C VAL A 187 -21.66 -3.37 -22.40
N SER A 188 -22.58 -3.31 -23.36
CA SER A 188 -22.74 -4.31 -24.43
C SER A 188 -22.37 -3.71 -25.78
N SER A 189 -21.73 -4.52 -26.64
CA SER A 189 -21.47 -4.13 -28.03
C SER A 189 -22.79 -3.85 -28.76
N PRO A 190 -22.93 -2.73 -29.50
CA PRO A 190 -24.17 -2.39 -30.20
C PRO A 190 -24.39 -3.26 -31.47
N CYS A 191 -23.37 -4.01 -31.90
CA CYS A 191 -23.42 -4.94 -33.02
C CYS A 191 -22.60 -6.21 -32.72
N VAL A 192 -22.82 -7.27 -33.49
CA VAL A 192 -21.99 -8.49 -33.42
C VAL A 192 -20.62 -8.19 -34.03
N ILE A 193 -19.55 -8.44 -33.28
CA ILE A 193 -18.16 -8.26 -33.72
C ILE A 193 -17.50 -9.64 -33.76
N GLU A 194 -16.83 -9.92 -34.88
CA GLU A 194 -16.00 -11.11 -35.11
C GLU A 194 -14.90 -11.23 -34.04
N PRO A 195 -14.63 -12.42 -33.47
CA PRO A 195 -13.78 -12.55 -32.28
C PRO A 195 -12.35 -12.04 -32.47
N ASP A 196 -11.74 -12.26 -33.63
CA ASP A 196 -10.39 -11.80 -33.94
C ASP A 196 -10.33 -10.27 -34.05
N VAL A 197 -11.28 -9.66 -34.78
CA VAL A 197 -11.45 -8.20 -34.85
C VAL A 197 -11.70 -7.60 -33.46
N LYS A 198 -12.52 -8.26 -32.63
CA LYS A 198 -12.78 -7.81 -31.26
C LYS A 198 -11.52 -7.76 -30.42
N LYS A 199 -10.61 -8.75 -30.56
CA LYS A 199 -9.33 -8.77 -29.83
C LYS A 199 -8.47 -7.57 -30.20
N ASP A 200 -8.34 -7.27 -31.49
CA ASP A 200 -7.52 -6.14 -31.96
C ASP A 200 -8.15 -4.79 -31.56
N LEU A 201 -9.49 -4.66 -31.65
CA LEU A 201 -10.20 -3.50 -31.13
C LEU A 201 -9.97 -3.31 -29.61
N VAL A 202 -9.96 -4.39 -28.82
CA VAL A 202 -9.70 -4.32 -27.38
C VAL A 202 -8.26 -3.86 -27.08
N GLU A 203 -7.29 -4.37 -27.83
CA GLU A 203 -5.88 -3.95 -27.71
C GLU A 203 -5.72 -2.45 -28.00
N LEU A 204 -6.23 -1.97 -29.15
CA LEU A 204 -6.11 -0.57 -29.55
C LEU A 204 -6.89 0.39 -28.63
N THR A 205 -8.10 0.03 -28.22
CA THR A 205 -8.92 0.85 -27.30
C THR A 205 -8.24 0.98 -25.94
N THR A 206 -7.67 -0.12 -25.43
CA THR A 206 -6.94 -0.11 -24.15
C THR A 206 -5.65 0.70 -24.26
N LEU A 207 -4.90 0.56 -25.36
CA LEU A 207 -3.68 1.31 -25.62
C LEU A 207 -3.95 2.82 -25.78
N CYS A 208 -5.10 3.23 -26.33
CA CYS A 208 -5.53 4.63 -26.34
C CYS A 208 -5.65 5.19 -24.91
N PHE A 209 -6.29 4.44 -24.01
CA PHE A 209 -6.43 4.87 -22.61
C PHE A 209 -5.07 4.96 -21.89
N GLU A 210 -4.20 3.97 -22.07
CA GLU A 210 -2.85 3.93 -21.49
C GLU A 210 -1.96 5.08 -22.00
N LEU A 211 -1.99 5.37 -23.31
CA LEU A 211 -1.20 6.46 -23.90
C LEU A 211 -1.85 7.85 -23.78
N ARG A 212 -3.05 7.94 -23.17
CA ARG A 212 -3.85 9.16 -22.96
C ARG A 212 -4.34 9.81 -24.25
N VAL A 213 -4.70 8.98 -25.23
CA VAL A 213 -5.30 9.40 -26.50
C VAL A 213 -6.82 9.44 -26.34
N PHE A 214 -7.36 10.65 -26.22
CA PHE A 214 -8.79 10.90 -26.16
C PHE A 214 -9.13 12.05 -27.13
N SER A 215 -10.20 11.91 -27.91
CA SER A 215 -10.66 13.00 -28.75
C SER A 215 -11.25 14.12 -27.89
N CYS A 216 -10.74 15.33 -28.07
CA CYS A 216 -11.36 16.51 -27.51
C CYS A 216 -12.58 16.84 -28.38
N GLY A 217 -13.79 16.76 -27.80
CA GLY A 217 -15.06 16.98 -28.52
C GLY A 217 -15.30 18.40 -29.05
N ASN A 218 -14.30 19.28 -28.98
CA ASN A 218 -14.35 20.62 -29.56
C ASN A 218 -13.64 20.60 -30.92
N GLY A 219 -14.42 20.61 -31.99
CA GLY A 219 -13.90 21.07 -33.28
C GLY A 219 -13.35 22.50 -33.16
N GLU A 220 -12.34 22.82 -33.98
CA GLU A 220 -11.67 24.13 -34.03
C GLU A 220 -10.78 24.50 -32.83
N ALA A 221 -9.79 23.64 -32.53
CA ALA A 221 -8.63 24.05 -31.70
C ALA A 221 -7.27 23.45 -32.14
N GLU A 222 -7.14 22.96 -33.37
CA GLU A 222 -5.80 22.72 -33.95
C GLU A 222 -5.30 23.97 -34.67
N HIS A 223 -4.35 24.68 -34.02
CA HIS A 223 -3.09 25.17 -34.60
C HIS A 223 -2.45 26.20 -33.66
N GLY A 224 -1.73 25.72 -32.62
CA GLY A 224 -0.86 26.56 -31.83
C GLY A 224 -0.62 26.06 -30.41
N SER A 225 0.66 25.96 -30.02
CA SER A 225 1.16 25.61 -28.69
C SER A 225 1.00 24.15 -28.25
N GLY A 226 2.13 23.51 -27.95
CA GLY A 226 2.20 22.24 -27.20
C GLY A 226 1.91 22.44 -25.71
N GLY A 227 0.76 23.05 -25.39
CA GLY A 227 0.29 23.21 -24.02
C GLY A 227 -0.35 21.91 -23.53
N THR A 228 0.16 21.35 -22.44
CA THR A 228 -0.48 20.23 -21.74
C THR A 228 -1.90 20.64 -21.34
N LEU A 229 -2.92 19.89 -21.80
CA LEU A 229 -4.31 20.06 -21.37
C LEU A 229 -4.40 20.08 -19.83
N PRO A 230 -5.26 20.92 -19.22
CA PRO A 230 -5.44 20.94 -17.78
C PRO A 230 -5.74 19.54 -17.24
N LEU A 231 -5.07 19.16 -16.15
CA LEU A 231 -5.14 17.79 -15.60
C LEU A 231 -6.58 17.35 -15.27
N ALA A 232 -7.44 18.28 -14.87
CA ALA A 232 -8.86 18.05 -14.66
C ALA A 232 -9.63 17.71 -15.95
N ALA A 233 -9.32 18.39 -17.07
CA ALA A 233 -9.95 18.11 -18.37
C ALA A 233 -9.57 16.71 -18.88
N LEU A 234 -8.31 16.30 -18.66
CA LEU A 234 -7.83 14.97 -19.03
C LEU A 234 -8.60 13.84 -18.32
N TRP A 235 -8.92 14.02 -17.03
CA TRP A 235 -9.69 13.02 -16.26
C TRP A 235 -11.14 12.94 -16.72
N THR A 236 -11.77 14.07 -17.05
CA THR A 236 -13.13 14.07 -17.62
C THR A 236 -13.17 13.36 -18.97
N LEU A 237 -12.17 13.57 -19.84
CA LEU A 237 -12.03 12.84 -21.10
C LEU A 237 -11.84 11.33 -20.89
N ALA A 238 -10.99 10.92 -19.95
CA ALA A 238 -10.81 9.52 -19.57
C ALA A 238 -12.12 8.88 -19.07
N CYS A 239 -12.89 9.58 -18.23
CA CYS A 239 -14.21 9.13 -17.77
C CYS A 239 -15.21 9.01 -18.92
N ARG A 240 -15.24 9.96 -19.88
CA ARG A 240 -16.13 9.88 -21.06
C ARG A 240 -15.76 8.68 -21.93
N PHE A 241 -14.48 8.51 -22.24
CA PHE A 241 -13.94 7.40 -23.01
C PHE A 241 -14.31 6.04 -22.41
N MET A 242 -14.15 5.88 -21.08
CA MET A 242 -14.55 4.66 -20.38
C MET A 242 -16.05 4.37 -20.47
N ARG A 243 -16.92 5.39 -20.42
CA ARG A 243 -18.38 5.18 -20.55
C ARG A 243 -18.77 4.76 -21.96
N SER A 244 -18.14 5.35 -22.99
CA SER A 244 -18.41 5.03 -24.40
C SER A 244 -17.83 3.69 -24.86
N TYR A 245 -16.69 3.27 -24.32
CA TYR A 245 -15.94 2.12 -24.83
C TYR A 245 -15.72 0.99 -23.83
N PHE A 246 -16.50 0.93 -22.74
CA PHE A 246 -16.32 -0.06 -21.68
C PHE A 246 -16.31 -1.51 -22.18
N PHE A 247 -17.16 -1.83 -23.16
CA PHE A 247 -17.24 -3.13 -23.82
C PHE A 247 -16.01 -3.54 -24.67
N LEU A 248 -15.12 -2.58 -24.97
CA LEU A 248 -13.86 -2.76 -25.71
C LEU A 248 -12.61 -2.53 -24.84
N LEU A 249 -12.74 -2.37 -23.52
CA LEU A 249 -11.59 -2.18 -22.64
C LEU A 249 -11.15 -3.50 -21.98
N ASP A 250 -9.85 -3.79 -22.01
CA ASP A 250 -9.28 -4.80 -21.11
C ASP A 250 -9.37 -4.27 -19.69
N LEU A 251 -10.34 -4.79 -18.95
CA LEU A 251 -10.67 -4.36 -17.59
C LEU A 251 -9.51 -4.61 -16.60
N LYS A 252 -8.59 -5.55 -16.86
CA LYS A 252 -7.43 -5.85 -16.01
C LYS A 252 -6.30 -4.83 -16.26
N ARG A 253 -5.99 -4.54 -17.52
CA ARG A 253 -5.06 -3.47 -17.92
C ARG A 253 -5.56 -2.09 -17.49
N LEU A 254 -6.84 -1.81 -17.72
CA LEU A 254 -7.51 -0.59 -17.30
C LEU A 254 -7.37 -0.36 -15.78
N LYS A 255 -7.63 -1.38 -14.96
CA LYS A 255 -7.43 -1.30 -13.50
C LYS A 255 -6.00 -0.90 -13.14
N GLN A 256 -5.02 -1.56 -13.75
CA GLN A 256 -3.59 -1.30 -13.50
C GLN A 256 -3.18 0.11 -13.96
N CYS A 257 -3.67 0.57 -15.11
CA CYS A 257 -3.47 1.92 -15.61
C CYS A 257 -4.07 2.97 -14.66
N ILE A 258 -5.29 2.75 -14.14
CA ILE A 258 -5.93 3.67 -13.19
C ILE A 258 -5.13 3.76 -11.89
N ILE A 259 -4.73 2.63 -11.31
CA ILE A 259 -3.94 2.58 -10.07
C ILE A 259 -2.57 3.27 -10.22
N THR A 260 -1.95 3.25 -11.41
CA THR A 260 -0.59 3.80 -11.63
C THR A 260 -0.59 5.23 -12.16
N MET A 261 -1.48 5.58 -13.08
CA MET A 261 -1.47 6.86 -13.81
C MET A 261 -2.55 7.85 -13.36
N TYR A 262 -3.53 7.39 -12.58
CA TYR A 262 -4.72 8.14 -12.15
C TYR A 262 -4.96 8.03 -10.63
N ALA A 263 -3.92 7.68 -9.86
CA ALA A 263 -3.98 7.48 -8.41
C ALA A 263 -4.49 8.70 -7.61
N THR A 264 -4.31 9.91 -8.15
CA THR A 264 -4.77 11.18 -7.54
C THR A 264 -6.18 11.60 -7.98
N SER A 265 -6.83 10.84 -8.86
CA SER A 265 -8.14 11.19 -9.44
C SER A 265 -9.21 10.15 -9.10
N PRO A 266 -9.94 10.32 -7.98
CA PRO A 266 -10.93 9.33 -7.53
C PRO A 266 -12.05 9.10 -8.57
N ASN A 267 -12.42 10.12 -9.34
CA ASN A 267 -13.50 10.05 -10.34
C ASN A 267 -13.27 8.98 -11.43
N VAL A 268 -12.01 8.72 -11.80
CA VAL A 268 -11.67 7.71 -12.81
C VAL A 268 -11.87 6.31 -12.22
N TRP A 269 -11.47 6.08 -10.97
CA TRP A 269 -11.76 4.84 -10.24
C TRP A 269 -13.26 4.61 -10.03
N GLU A 270 -14.01 5.65 -9.63
CA GLU A 270 -15.48 5.55 -9.50
C GLU A 270 -16.15 5.20 -10.83
N THR A 271 -15.67 5.77 -11.94
CA THR A 271 -16.20 5.45 -13.28
C THR A 271 -15.92 3.99 -13.65
N TYR A 272 -14.73 3.46 -13.30
CA TYR A 272 -14.40 2.05 -13.49
C TYR A 272 -15.33 1.14 -12.68
N ILE A 273 -15.46 1.42 -11.38
CA ILE A 273 -16.34 0.66 -10.47
C ILE A 273 -17.81 0.73 -10.92
N ALA A 274 -18.29 1.88 -11.38
CA ALA A 274 -19.66 2.04 -11.89
C ALA A 274 -19.92 1.18 -13.13
N GLY A 275 -19.04 1.19 -14.13
CA GLY A 275 -19.17 0.32 -15.31
C GLY A 275 -19.14 -1.17 -14.96
N LEU A 276 -18.29 -1.57 -14.00
CA LEU A 276 -18.29 -2.94 -13.51
C LEU A 276 -19.55 -3.28 -12.66
N LYS A 277 -20.13 -2.32 -11.93
CA LYS A 277 -21.43 -2.48 -11.24
C LYS A 277 -22.54 -2.75 -12.23
N GLU A 278 -22.54 -2.07 -13.38
CA GLU A 278 -23.51 -2.27 -14.46
C GLU A 278 -23.34 -3.63 -15.15
N LEU A 279 -22.10 -4.11 -15.41
CA LEU A 279 -21.83 -5.49 -15.87
C LEU A 279 -22.37 -6.58 -14.93
N THR A 280 -22.49 -6.29 -13.64
CA THR A 280 -22.78 -7.28 -12.59
C THR A 280 -24.13 -7.06 -11.90
N CYS A 281 -24.98 -6.17 -12.42
CA CYS A 281 -26.26 -5.82 -11.80
C CYS A 281 -27.23 -7.00 -11.67
N HIS A 282 -27.19 -7.94 -12.63
CA HIS A 282 -28.01 -9.15 -12.63
C HIS A 282 -27.31 -10.38 -12.01
N SER A 283 -26.14 -10.21 -11.38
CA SER A 283 -25.47 -11.35 -10.73
C SER A 283 -26.22 -11.77 -9.46
N PRO A 284 -26.27 -13.06 -9.12
CA PRO A 284 -26.99 -13.52 -7.94
C PRO A 284 -26.42 -12.94 -6.63
N VAL A 285 -25.13 -12.59 -6.58
CA VAL A 285 -24.55 -11.87 -5.42
C VAL A 285 -24.99 -10.41 -5.39
N ALA A 286 -25.16 -9.73 -6.53
CA ALA A 286 -25.70 -8.37 -6.53
C ALA A 286 -27.15 -8.36 -6.00
N LEU A 287 -27.98 -9.29 -6.47
CA LEU A 287 -29.36 -9.47 -6.00
C LEU A 287 -29.41 -9.87 -4.52
N ALA A 288 -28.51 -10.74 -4.04
CA ALA A 288 -28.44 -11.09 -2.63
C ALA A 288 -27.97 -9.92 -1.75
N MET A 289 -27.11 -9.02 -2.24
CA MET A 289 -26.69 -7.83 -1.48
C MET A 289 -27.84 -6.83 -1.25
N GLU A 290 -28.79 -6.76 -2.19
CA GLU A 290 -30.01 -5.93 -2.05
C GLU A 290 -31.05 -6.57 -1.11
N ASN A 291 -31.13 -7.91 -1.06
CA ASN A 291 -32.22 -8.63 -0.38
C ASN A 291 -31.83 -9.36 0.93
N GLU A 292 -30.54 -9.64 1.16
CA GLU A 292 -30.03 -10.33 2.37
C GLU A 292 -29.12 -9.40 3.19
N ASP A 293 -29.32 -9.35 4.51
CA ASP A 293 -28.43 -8.64 5.45
C ASP A 293 -27.36 -9.52 6.10
N ASP A 294 -27.29 -10.81 5.72
CA ASP A 294 -26.33 -11.77 6.26
C ASP A 294 -25.04 -11.80 5.43
N MET A 295 -24.03 -11.06 5.88
CA MET A 295 -22.71 -11.01 5.26
C MET A 295 -22.11 -12.41 5.02
N LEU A 296 -22.33 -13.38 5.90
CA LEU A 296 -21.73 -14.71 5.78
C LEU A 296 -22.36 -15.54 4.65
N LYS A 297 -23.67 -15.37 4.41
CA LYS A 297 -24.34 -15.99 3.26
C LYS A 297 -23.89 -15.38 1.94
N ILE A 298 -23.82 -14.05 1.86
CA ILE A 298 -23.32 -13.33 0.67
C ILE A 298 -21.87 -13.73 0.37
N LEU A 299 -20.99 -13.78 1.38
CA LEU A 299 -19.61 -14.24 1.23
C LEU A 299 -19.51 -15.70 0.77
N LYS A 300 -20.43 -16.57 1.22
CA LYS A 300 -20.51 -17.95 0.75
C LYS A 300 -20.92 -18.02 -0.71
N GLN A 301 -21.99 -17.33 -1.11
CA GLN A 301 -22.42 -17.24 -2.51
C GLN A 301 -21.31 -16.67 -3.41
N LEU A 302 -20.59 -15.64 -2.94
CA LEU A 302 -19.44 -15.07 -3.66
C LEU A 302 -18.30 -16.07 -3.82
N HIS A 303 -18.02 -16.90 -2.81
CA HIS A 303 -17.04 -17.99 -2.91
C HIS A 303 -17.51 -19.09 -3.88
N ASP A 304 -18.78 -19.49 -3.79
CA ASP A 304 -19.37 -20.60 -4.55
C ASP A 304 -19.59 -20.26 -6.04
N LEU A 305 -19.58 -18.96 -6.40
CA LEU A 305 -19.55 -18.48 -7.80
C LEU A 305 -18.15 -18.55 -8.46
N GLY A 306 -17.11 -18.87 -7.70
CA GLY A 306 -15.75 -19.02 -8.25
C GLY A 306 -15.61 -20.21 -9.22
N PRO A 307 -14.49 -20.30 -9.97
CA PRO A 307 -13.23 -19.58 -9.76
C PRO A 307 -13.24 -18.13 -10.25
N TRP A 308 -12.51 -17.27 -9.52
CA TRP A 308 -12.36 -15.84 -9.82
C TRP A 308 -10.98 -15.49 -10.39
N ASP A 309 -10.25 -16.48 -10.87
CA ASP A 309 -8.87 -16.31 -11.33
C ASP A 309 -8.82 -15.29 -12.47
N ASP A 310 -8.06 -14.21 -12.25
CA ASP A 310 -7.94 -13.02 -13.11
C ASP A 310 -9.22 -12.20 -13.40
N SER A 311 -10.37 -12.51 -12.80
CA SER A 311 -11.62 -11.77 -13.06
C SER A 311 -11.72 -10.45 -12.28
N PRO A 312 -11.82 -9.28 -12.95
CA PRO A 312 -11.99 -7.99 -12.27
C PRO A 312 -13.38 -7.79 -11.65
N LEU A 313 -14.36 -8.65 -11.99
CA LEU A 313 -15.73 -8.55 -11.48
C LEU A 313 -15.83 -8.81 -9.96
N LEU A 314 -14.91 -9.61 -9.42
CA LEU A 314 -14.82 -9.88 -7.98
C LEU A 314 -14.63 -8.60 -7.16
N LEU A 315 -13.89 -7.62 -7.70
CA LEU A 315 -13.65 -6.33 -7.05
C LEU A 315 -14.94 -5.55 -6.80
N VAL A 316 -15.94 -5.67 -7.67
CA VAL A 316 -17.24 -5.00 -7.50
C VAL A 316 -18.01 -5.59 -6.32
N HIS A 317 -17.97 -6.91 -6.18
CA HIS A 317 -18.61 -7.58 -5.06
C HIS A 317 -17.90 -7.23 -3.76
N ALA A 318 -16.57 -7.06 -3.77
CA ALA A 318 -15.84 -6.49 -2.64
C ALA A 318 -16.22 -5.04 -2.33
N GLN A 319 -16.39 -4.17 -3.34
CA GLN A 319 -16.89 -2.80 -3.16
C GLN A 319 -18.30 -2.78 -2.56
N ARG A 320 -19.25 -3.57 -3.11
CA ARG A 320 -20.62 -3.65 -2.58
C ARG A 320 -20.65 -4.19 -1.14
N LEU A 321 -19.80 -5.17 -0.79
CA LEU A 321 -19.64 -5.62 0.59
C LEU A 321 -19.15 -4.51 1.51
N TYR A 322 -18.15 -3.73 1.09
CA TYR A 322 -17.60 -2.61 1.86
C TYR A 322 -18.61 -1.46 2.01
N GLU A 323 -19.37 -1.14 0.95
CA GLU A 323 -20.45 -0.15 0.98
C GLU A 323 -21.58 -0.55 1.95
N LYS A 324 -21.91 -1.85 2.05
CA LYS A 324 -22.99 -2.35 2.92
C LYS A 324 -22.56 -2.60 4.37
N PHE A 325 -21.36 -3.15 4.59
CA PHE A 325 -20.91 -3.64 5.90
C PHE A 325 -19.65 -2.95 6.46
N GLY A 326 -19.09 -1.97 5.75
CA GLY A 326 -17.93 -1.19 6.21
C GLY A 326 -16.67 -2.03 6.44
N ASP A 327 -15.92 -1.68 7.49
CA ASP A 327 -14.66 -2.32 7.89
C ASP A 327 -14.76 -3.85 8.05
N THR A 328 -15.91 -4.31 8.55
CA THR A 328 -16.21 -5.70 8.90
C THR A 328 -16.18 -6.60 7.66
N ALA A 329 -16.45 -6.06 6.47
CA ALA A 329 -16.31 -6.77 5.20
C ALA A 329 -14.85 -7.10 4.84
N LEU A 330 -13.88 -6.28 5.24
CA LEU A 330 -12.51 -6.37 4.72
C LEU A 330 -11.77 -7.61 5.20
N ARG A 331 -11.94 -8.01 6.47
CA ARG A 331 -11.23 -9.17 7.04
C ARG A 331 -11.58 -10.50 6.34
N PRO A 332 -12.84 -10.79 5.98
CA PRO A 332 -13.18 -11.89 5.07
C PRO A 332 -12.50 -11.85 3.70
N LEU A 333 -12.28 -10.66 3.11
CA LEU A 333 -11.70 -10.52 1.77
C LEU A 333 -10.25 -11.03 1.65
N ILE A 334 -9.56 -11.25 2.77
CA ILE A 334 -8.22 -11.89 2.82
C ILE A 334 -8.21 -13.26 2.10
N LYS A 335 -9.34 -13.98 2.10
CA LYS A 335 -9.49 -15.26 1.40
C LYS A 335 -9.38 -15.14 -0.12
N PHE A 336 -9.64 -13.96 -0.68
CA PHE A 336 -9.60 -13.70 -2.12
C PHE A 336 -8.25 -13.14 -2.61
N HIS A 337 -7.23 -13.06 -1.74
CA HIS A 337 -5.87 -12.75 -2.16
C HIS A 337 -5.24 -13.99 -2.84
N PRO A 338 -4.71 -13.90 -4.08
CA PRO A 338 -4.21 -12.66 -4.71
C PRO A 338 -5.16 -11.97 -5.72
N SER A 339 -6.32 -12.53 -6.04
CA SER A 339 -7.27 -11.97 -7.01
C SER A 339 -7.76 -10.56 -6.63
N ILE A 340 -7.87 -10.27 -5.34
CA ILE A 340 -7.94 -8.91 -4.80
C ILE A 340 -6.58 -8.56 -4.17
N LEU A 341 -5.96 -7.48 -4.65
CA LEU A 341 -4.69 -6.97 -4.14
C LEU A 341 -4.90 -5.90 -3.05
N PRO A 342 -3.91 -5.66 -2.17
CA PRO A 342 -3.98 -4.55 -1.21
C PRO A 342 -4.09 -3.18 -1.88
N SER A 343 -3.58 -3.02 -3.11
CA SER A 343 -3.79 -1.81 -3.92
C SER A 343 -5.27 -1.58 -4.25
N ASP A 344 -6.01 -2.66 -4.50
CA ASP A 344 -7.46 -2.60 -4.74
C ASP A 344 -8.17 -2.18 -3.44
N ILE A 345 -7.85 -2.84 -2.31
CA ILE A 345 -8.42 -2.49 -1.00
C ILE A 345 -8.14 -1.02 -0.62
N LYS A 346 -6.91 -0.52 -0.86
CA LYS A 346 -6.53 0.89 -0.64
C LYS A 346 -7.44 1.86 -1.40
N GLN A 347 -7.92 1.48 -2.59
CA GLN A 347 -8.90 2.28 -3.34
C GLN A 347 -10.32 2.14 -2.77
N LEU A 348 -10.78 0.93 -2.39
CA LEU A 348 -12.10 0.73 -1.77
C LEU A 348 -12.28 1.63 -0.53
N CYS A 349 -11.28 1.67 0.34
CA CYS A 349 -11.30 2.44 1.58
C CYS A 349 -10.46 3.73 1.51
N ARG A 350 -10.35 4.37 0.34
CA ARG A 350 -9.57 5.63 0.19
C ARG A 350 -9.98 6.76 1.15
N ASN A 351 -11.25 6.75 1.59
CA ASN A 351 -11.81 7.74 2.52
C ASN A 351 -11.45 7.44 3.99
N ASP A 352 -11.06 6.19 4.30
CA ASP A 352 -10.65 5.75 5.63
C ASP A 352 -9.39 4.86 5.55
N PRO A 353 -8.20 5.46 5.61
CA PRO A 353 -6.94 4.72 5.59
C PRO A 353 -6.74 3.76 6.77
N ALA A 354 -7.49 3.88 7.88
CA ALA A 354 -7.35 2.95 9.00
C ALA A 354 -7.92 1.58 8.65
N HIS A 355 -9.00 1.52 7.86
CA HIS A 355 -9.56 0.26 7.35
C HIS A 355 -8.57 -0.47 6.42
N PHE A 356 -7.83 0.26 5.58
CA PHE A 356 -6.75 -0.32 4.77
C PHE A 356 -5.67 -0.96 5.66
N LEU A 357 -5.23 -0.25 6.69
CA LEU A 357 -4.17 -0.69 7.58
C LEU A 357 -4.58 -1.94 8.39
N ALA A 358 -5.80 -1.98 8.90
CA ALA A 358 -6.36 -3.14 9.59
C ALA A 358 -6.48 -4.38 8.68
N TYR A 359 -6.85 -4.18 7.41
CA TYR A 359 -6.80 -5.25 6.39
C TYR A 359 -5.39 -5.75 6.15
N LEU A 360 -4.42 -4.83 5.94
CA LEU A 360 -3.02 -5.17 5.65
C LEU A 360 -2.37 -5.98 6.79
N ASP A 361 -2.54 -5.51 8.02
CA ASP A 361 -2.06 -6.21 9.22
C ASP A 361 -2.70 -7.62 9.34
N SER A 362 -4.01 -7.72 9.12
CA SER A 362 -4.71 -9.00 9.13
C SER A 362 -4.25 -9.95 8.00
N LEU A 363 -3.98 -9.43 6.80
CA LEU A 363 -3.45 -10.18 5.66
C LEU A 363 -2.05 -10.74 5.98
N VAL A 364 -1.17 -9.93 6.55
CA VAL A 364 0.17 -10.37 6.98
C VAL A 364 0.07 -11.41 8.10
N LYS A 365 -0.76 -11.17 9.12
CA LYS A 365 -0.99 -12.11 10.23
C LYS A 365 -1.65 -13.43 9.79
N SER A 366 -2.35 -13.45 8.65
CA SER A 366 -2.92 -14.68 8.07
C SER A 366 -1.87 -15.69 7.59
N LYS A 367 -0.61 -15.27 7.41
CA LYS A 367 0.50 -16.14 6.99
C LYS A 367 1.39 -16.52 8.18
N PRO A 368 2.04 -17.71 8.13
CA PRO A 368 3.02 -18.12 9.13
C PRO A 368 4.23 -17.17 9.10
N GLU A 369 4.90 -17.04 10.23
CA GLU A 369 5.84 -15.97 10.52
C GLU A 369 7.00 -15.88 9.51
N GLU A 370 7.53 -17.02 9.11
CA GLU A 370 8.64 -17.15 8.17
C GLU A 370 8.28 -16.63 6.76
N LYS A 371 6.98 -16.57 6.44
CA LYS A 371 6.46 -16.10 5.15
C LYS A 371 5.91 -14.67 5.19
N ARG A 372 5.87 -14.02 6.36
CA ARG A 372 5.34 -12.64 6.48
C ARG A 372 6.22 -11.64 5.72
N SER A 373 7.53 -11.72 5.89
CA SER A 373 8.48 -10.81 5.21
C SER A 373 8.54 -11.02 3.70
N SER A 374 8.39 -12.25 3.21
CA SER A 374 8.36 -12.52 1.77
C SER A 374 7.06 -12.05 1.12
N LEU A 375 5.90 -12.25 1.77
CA LEU A 375 4.63 -11.66 1.35
C LEU A 375 4.72 -10.13 1.32
N LEU A 376 5.17 -9.51 2.42
CA LEU A 376 5.21 -8.05 2.52
C LEU A 376 6.13 -7.45 1.45
N ARG A 377 7.26 -8.09 1.13
CA ARG A 377 8.14 -7.70 0.01
C ARG A 377 7.46 -7.79 -1.36
N SER A 378 6.61 -8.79 -1.61
CA SER A 378 5.87 -8.89 -2.89
C SER A 378 4.75 -7.85 -3.01
N LEU A 379 4.20 -7.37 -1.88
CA LEU A 379 3.15 -6.34 -1.86
C LEU A 379 3.71 -4.91 -2.02
N LEU A 380 4.97 -4.68 -1.64
CA LEU A 380 5.64 -3.39 -1.68
C LEU A 380 6.31 -3.10 -3.04
N GLN A 381 5.53 -3.19 -4.12
CA GLN A 381 5.97 -2.85 -5.47
C GLN A 381 5.07 -1.74 -6.04
N PRO A 382 5.58 -0.52 -6.30
CA PRO A 382 6.96 -0.06 -6.12
C PRO A 382 7.34 0.19 -4.64
N GLU A 383 8.64 0.23 -4.34
CA GLU A 383 9.14 0.38 -2.96
C GLU A 383 8.72 1.71 -2.29
N SER A 384 8.40 2.76 -3.06
CA SER A 384 7.89 4.02 -2.51
C SER A 384 6.63 3.85 -1.63
N VAL A 385 5.80 2.84 -1.93
CA VAL A 385 4.58 2.49 -1.17
C VAL A 385 4.91 2.11 0.29
N ARG A 386 6.14 1.64 0.56
CA ARG A 386 6.61 1.28 1.90
C ARG A 386 6.64 2.47 2.85
N LEU A 387 7.03 3.65 2.37
CA LEU A 387 7.10 4.86 3.17
C LEU A 387 5.69 5.34 3.54
N ASP A 388 4.75 5.32 2.59
CA ASP A 388 3.33 5.62 2.84
C ASP A 388 2.75 4.70 3.91
N TRP A 389 2.96 3.39 3.78
CA TRP A 389 2.42 2.39 4.70
C TRP A 389 3.08 2.45 6.08
N LEU A 390 4.39 2.73 6.15
CA LEU A 390 5.07 2.94 7.42
C LEU A 390 4.56 4.20 8.13
N CYS A 391 4.45 5.32 7.42
CA CYS A 391 3.92 6.57 7.96
C CYS A 391 2.49 6.39 8.51
N LEU A 392 1.62 5.73 7.74
CA LEU A 392 0.26 5.39 8.16
C LEU A 392 0.24 4.48 9.41
N ALA A 393 1.06 3.42 9.41
CA ALA A 393 1.13 2.46 10.51
C ALA A 393 1.67 3.06 11.82
N VAL A 394 2.68 3.93 11.72
CA VAL A 394 3.29 4.62 12.87
C VAL A 394 2.41 5.75 13.40
N SER A 395 1.56 6.34 12.56
CA SER A 395 0.59 7.39 12.95
C SER A 395 -0.66 6.85 13.64
N ARG A 396 -1.13 5.67 13.24
CA ARG A 396 -2.41 5.11 13.71
C ARG A 396 -2.25 4.31 14.99
N ASP A 397 -3.15 4.55 15.94
CA ASP A 397 -3.15 3.94 17.27
C ASP A 397 -1.79 4.07 17.96
N ALA A 398 -1.20 5.26 17.79
CA ALA A 398 0.03 5.70 18.41
C ALA A 398 -0.24 6.35 19.79
N PRO A 399 0.71 6.29 20.74
CA PRO A 399 0.68 7.09 21.96
C PRO A 399 0.64 8.59 21.67
N GLN A 400 0.28 9.42 22.67
CA GLN A 400 0.38 10.86 22.49
C GLN A 400 1.84 11.27 22.33
N ARG A 401 2.13 12.19 21.40
CA ARG A 401 3.50 12.64 21.13
C ARG A 401 4.19 13.26 22.37
N ALA A 402 3.39 13.82 23.28
CA ALA A 402 3.86 14.35 24.56
C ALA A 402 4.29 13.26 25.57
N ASP A 403 3.88 12.00 25.39
CA ASP A 403 4.34 10.87 26.20
C ASP A 403 5.66 10.28 25.67
N THR A 404 5.93 10.45 24.37
CA THR A 404 7.08 9.82 23.69
C THR A 404 8.27 10.75 23.49
N VAL A 405 8.03 12.06 23.34
CA VAL A 405 9.05 13.08 23.03
C VAL A 405 9.04 14.20 24.08
N ASP A 406 10.22 14.70 24.45
CA ASP A 406 10.37 15.91 25.27
C ASP A 406 10.13 17.21 24.47
N ALA A 407 10.38 18.39 25.05
CA ALA A 407 10.17 19.67 24.38
C ALA A 407 11.27 19.99 23.35
N GLU A 408 12.45 19.40 23.54
CA GLU A 408 13.67 19.56 22.76
C GLU A 408 13.74 18.61 21.55
N GLY A 409 12.89 17.57 21.51
CA GLY A 409 12.78 16.61 20.42
C GLY A 409 13.49 15.27 20.67
N ASN A 410 13.89 14.98 21.91
CA ASN A 410 14.53 13.72 22.32
C ASN A 410 13.52 12.74 22.94
N PRO A 411 13.91 11.46 23.11
CA PRO A 411 13.06 10.48 23.80
C PRO A 411 12.80 10.84 25.25
N ARG A 412 11.57 10.61 25.72
CA ARG A 412 11.29 10.58 27.16
C ARG A 412 11.77 9.27 27.79
N PRO A 413 12.18 9.28 29.08
CA PRO A 413 12.51 8.06 29.81
C PRO A 413 11.44 6.98 29.64
N ARG A 414 11.88 5.77 29.26
CA ARG A 414 11.11 4.55 29.05
C ARG A 414 9.98 4.63 28.01
N SER A 415 9.95 5.66 27.17
CA SER A 415 8.91 5.84 26.15
C SER A 415 8.94 4.80 25.01
N HIS A 416 10.05 4.10 24.80
CA HIS A 416 10.13 2.95 23.88
C HIS A 416 9.28 1.76 24.31
N LEU A 417 8.82 1.73 25.58
CA LEU A 417 7.94 0.68 26.11
C LEU A 417 6.44 0.91 25.81
N PHE A 418 6.06 2.07 25.27
CA PHE A 418 4.67 2.30 24.85
C PHE A 418 4.29 1.40 23.67
N THR A 419 3.05 0.90 23.67
CA THR A 419 2.53 -0.01 22.65
C THR A 419 1.92 0.75 21.48
N TRP A 420 2.43 0.53 20.27
CA TRP A 420 1.72 0.88 19.03
C TRP A 420 0.79 -0.26 18.62
N GLY A 421 -0.43 0.07 18.19
CA GLY A 421 -1.41 -0.93 17.70
C GLY A 421 -0.86 -1.81 16.57
N TYR A 422 -0.03 -1.24 15.69
CA TYR A 422 0.56 -1.91 14.54
C TYR A 422 2.07 -2.23 14.71
N SER A 423 2.58 -2.23 15.94
CA SER A 423 4.01 -2.45 16.28
C SER A 423 4.70 -3.59 15.50
N GLN A 424 4.05 -4.75 15.36
CA GLN A 424 4.60 -5.88 14.59
C GLN A 424 4.71 -5.57 13.08
N LEU A 425 3.69 -4.97 12.48
CA LEU A 425 3.69 -4.60 11.07
C LEU A 425 4.71 -3.49 10.79
N ILE A 426 4.80 -2.48 11.68
CA ILE A 426 5.82 -1.42 11.64
C ILE A 426 7.22 -2.05 11.65
N MET A 427 7.49 -2.97 12.58
CA MET A 427 8.81 -3.60 12.67
C MET A 427 9.13 -4.51 11.47
N LEU A 428 8.14 -5.18 10.88
CA LEU A 428 8.32 -5.92 9.62
C LEU A 428 8.62 -4.98 8.44
N LEU A 429 7.91 -3.85 8.33
CA LEU A 429 8.19 -2.81 7.34
C LEU A 429 9.59 -2.21 7.52
N ILE A 430 10.10 -2.16 8.75
CA ILE A 430 11.44 -1.66 9.07
C ILE A 430 12.53 -2.69 8.71
N LYS A 431 12.40 -3.93 9.16
CA LYS A 431 13.42 -5.00 9.00
C LYS A 431 13.57 -5.54 7.57
N LEU A 432 12.72 -5.15 6.62
CA LEU A 432 12.92 -5.51 5.21
C LEU A 432 14.19 -4.85 4.63
N PRO A 433 14.92 -5.51 3.71
CA PRO A 433 16.00 -4.85 2.96
C PRO A 433 15.48 -3.60 2.25
N ALA A 434 16.25 -2.51 2.28
CA ALA A 434 15.97 -1.24 1.62
C ALA A 434 17.31 -0.58 1.26
N ASP A 435 17.29 0.38 0.33
CA ASP A 435 18.44 1.23 0.08
C ASP A 435 18.68 2.24 1.24
N PHE A 436 19.83 2.91 1.21
CA PHE A 436 20.22 3.86 2.25
C PHE A 436 19.23 5.03 2.36
N VAL A 437 18.75 5.55 1.23
CA VAL A 437 17.85 6.73 1.19
C VAL A 437 16.46 6.39 1.74
N THR A 438 15.94 5.19 1.47
CA THR A 438 14.67 4.74 2.07
C THR A 438 14.85 4.52 3.57
N LYS A 439 15.93 3.88 4.03
CA LYS A 439 16.21 3.72 5.48
C LYS A 439 16.31 5.05 6.22
N GLU A 440 16.95 6.06 5.64
CA GLU A 440 17.03 7.41 6.21
C GLU A 440 15.63 8.02 6.39
N LYS A 441 14.80 8.02 5.34
CA LYS A 441 13.41 8.50 5.42
C LYS A 441 12.57 7.72 6.44
N MET A 442 12.79 6.42 6.55
CA MET A 442 12.12 5.58 7.57
C MET A 442 12.56 5.97 8.99
N ALA A 443 13.83 6.36 9.18
CA ALA A 443 14.34 6.83 10.47
C ALA A 443 13.70 8.17 10.85
N ASP A 444 13.55 9.10 9.90
CA ASP A 444 12.85 10.37 10.09
C ASP A 444 11.37 10.18 10.45
N ILE A 445 10.68 9.24 9.79
CA ILE A 445 9.30 8.85 10.15
C ILE A 445 9.25 8.30 11.59
N CYS A 446 10.15 7.36 11.95
CA CYS A 446 10.15 6.80 13.30
C CYS A 446 10.44 7.86 14.36
N ARG A 447 11.40 8.76 14.12
CA ARG A 447 11.79 9.84 15.05
C ARG A 447 10.68 10.89 15.22
N SER A 448 10.10 11.37 14.12
CA SER A 448 9.09 12.44 14.16
C SER A 448 7.82 12.04 14.94
N HIS A 449 7.45 10.76 14.85
CA HIS A 449 6.33 10.15 15.58
C HIS A 449 6.71 9.53 16.94
N GLY A 450 7.98 9.52 17.33
CA GLY A 450 8.45 8.95 18.61
C GLY A 450 8.45 7.42 18.69
N PHE A 451 8.45 6.70 17.56
CA PHE A 451 8.56 5.24 17.52
C PHE A 451 10.03 4.79 17.70
N TRP A 452 10.51 4.90 18.94
CA TRP A 452 11.91 4.68 19.28
C TRP A 452 12.48 3.29 18.94
N PRO A 453 11.77 2.15 19.11
CA PRO A 453 12.31 0.84 18.74
C PRO A 453 12.70 0.74 17.25
N GLY A 454 11.91 1.38 16.38
CA GLY A 454 12.21 1.45 14.94
C GLY A 454 13.35 2.42 14.61
N TYR A 455 13.37 3.59 15.26
CA TYR A 455 14.42 4.59 15.06
C TYR A 455 15.80 4.06 15.51
N LEU A 456 15.89 3.41 16.67
CA LEU A 456 17.13 2.81 17.16
C LEU A 456 17.65 1.73 16.22
N PHE A 457 16.79 0.80 15.77
CA PHE A 457 17.17 -0.23 14.80
C PHE A 457 17.73 0.39 13.51
N LEU A 458 17.05 1.43 12.98
CA LEU A 458 17.50 2.13 11.77
C LEU A 458 18.79 2.91 11.97
N CYS A 459 19.05 3.48 13.16
CA CYS A 459 20.32 4.12 13.47
C CYS A 459 21.49 3.13 13.39
N LEU A 460 21.33 1.90 13.89
CA LEU A 460 22.37 0.87 13.79
C LEU A 460 22.60 0.43 12.33
N GLU A 461 21.53 0.19 11.58
CA GLU A 461 21.56 -0.17 10.15
C GLU A 461 22.11 0.94 9.23
N LEU A 462 22.19 2.18 9.72
CA LEU A 462 22.76 3.36 9.05
C LEU A 462 24.15 3.75 9.59
N ASP A 463 24.75 2.94 10.47
CA ASP A 463 26.02 3.21 11.19
C ASP A 463 26.02 4.51 12.04
N ARG A 464 24.84 4.98 12.44
CA ARG A 464 24.63 6.15 13.31
C ARG A 464 24.69 5.76 14.79
N ARG A 465 25.67 4.94 15.17
CA ARG A 465 25.77 4.33 16.52
C ARG A 465 25.80 5.35 17.65
N ARG A 466 26.44 6.52 17.46
CA ARG A 466 26.43 7.62 18.45
C ARG A 466 25.03 8.21 18.68
N GLU A 467 24.23 8.35 17.62
CA GLU A 467 22.83 8.79 17.75
C GLU A 467 22.02 7.75 18.52
N ALA A 468 22.19 6.46 18.20
CA ALA A 468 21.54 5.36 18.93
C ALA A 468 21.87 5.41 20.44
N PHE A 469 23.15 5.50 20.82
CA PHE A 469 23.55 5.57 22.23
C PHE A 469 23.04 6.83 22.95
N THR A 470 23.00 7.97 22.26
CA THR A 470 22.43 9.21 22.82
C THR A 470 20.94 9.01 23.13
N ASN A 471 20.17 8.48 22.18
CA ASN A 471 18.74 8.21 22.37
C ASN A 471 18.49 7.13 23.44
N ILE A 472 19.32 6.09 23.53
CA ILE A 472 19.24 5.08 24.60
C ILE A 472 19.48 5.70 25.98
N ALA A 473 20.42 6.65 26.11
CA ALA A 473 20.65 7.34 27.37
C ALA A 473 19.47 8.24 27.78
N HIS A 474 18.81 8.92 26.82
CA HIS A 474 17.55 9.64 27.05
C HIS A 474 16.39 8.71 27.44
N LEU A 475 16.32 7.49 26.88
CA LEU A 475 15.32 6.48 27.22
C LEU A 475 15.53 5.86 28.62
N ASP A 476 16.68 6.04 29.25
CA ASP A 476 16.99 5.55 30.61
C ASP A 476 16.64 4.06 30.85
N ASP A 477 16.93 3.21 29.85
CA ASP A 477 16.75 1.75 29.94
C ASP A 477 18.00 1.00 29.48
N LEU A 478 18.72 0.45 30.46
CA LEU A 478 19.96 -0.32 30.30
C LEU A 478 19.74 -1.60 29.48
N ASN A 479 18.52 -2.14 29.43
CA ASN A 479 18.21 -3.36 28.67
C ASN A 479 18.45 -3.19 27.16
N LEU A 480 18.33 -1.97 26.63
CA LEU A 480 18.65 -1.65 25.24
C LEU A 480 20.14 -1.86 24.89
N LEU A 481 21.01 -1.92 25.91
CA LEU A 481 22.45 -2.16 25.80
C LEU A 481 22.86 -3.58 26.24
N ASN A 482 21.91 -4.41 26.70
CA ASN A 482 22.19 -5.67 27.40
C ASN A 482 21.21 -6.78 26.96
N GLY A 483 21.53 -7.45 25.86
CA GLY A 483 20.79 -8.60 25.35
C GLY A 483 21.37 -9.12 24.03
N ASP A 484 20.88 -10.27 23.56
CA ASP A 484 21.30 -10.85 22.27
C ASP A 484 20.86 -10.00 21.06
N ASP A 485 19.77 -9.23 21.21
CA ASP A 485 19.29 -8.20 20.28
C ASP A 485 19.70 -6.76 20.69
N GLY A 486 20.55 -6.62 21.72
CA GLY A 486 20.92 -5.33 22.33
C GLY A 486 22.03 -4.59 21.58
N SER A 487 22.02 -3.25 21.66
CA SER A 487 23.06 -2.38 21.09
C SER A 487 24.30 -2.36 21.98
N ILE A 488 25.07 -3.45 22.03
CA ILE A 488 26.29 -3.50 22.85
C ILE A 488 27.37 -2.60 22.18
N PRO A 489 28.02 -1.69 22.93
CA PRO A 489 29.16 -0.94 22.40
C PRO A 489 30.35 -1.85 22.04
N GLU A 490 30.88 -1.68 20.83
CA GLU A 490 31.88 -2.57 20.23
C GLU A 490 33.31 -2.02 20.38
N THR A 491 33.45 -0.70 20.42
CA THR A 491 34.75 -0.01 20.48
C THR A 491 34.96 0.66 21.84
N ILE A 492 36.23 0.89 22.21
CA ILE A 492 36.61 1.59 23.45
C ILE A 492 36.05 3.02 23.43
N GLU A 493 36.00 3.63 22.26
CA GLU A 493 35.50 4.98 22.00
C GLU A 493 33.99 5.07 22.24
N GLU A 494 33.21 4.06 21.85
CA GLU A 494 31.78 4.00 22.17
C GLU A 494 31.52 3.80 23.66
N TRP A 495 32.30 2.94 24.33
CA TRP A 495 32.23 2.78 25.79
C TRP A 495 32.55 4.08 26.52
N LYS A 496 33.59 4.80 26.10
CA LYS A 496 33.92 6.14 26.63
C LYS A 496 32.78 7.11 26.38
N PHE A 497 32.23 7.17 25.16
CA PHE A 497 31.11 8.06 24.82
C PHE A 497 29.88 7.81 25.70
N LEU A 498 29.48 6.54 25.86
CA LEU A 498 28.33 6.14 26.69
C LEU A 498 28.53 6.48 28.18
N LEU A 499 29.75 6.32 28.71
CA LEU A 499 30.08 6.72 30.09
C LEU A 499 29.93 8.23 30.31
N HIS A 500 30.40 9.07 29.38
CA HIS A 500 30.23 10.53 29.47
C HIS A 500 28.76 10.94 29.32
N LEU A 501 27.98 10.26 28.46
CA LEU A 501 26.54 10.45 28.39
C LEU A 501 25.87 10.14 29.73
N ALA A 502 26.13 8.97 30.32
CA ALA A 502 25.56 8.58 31.61
C ALA A 502 25.90 9.57 32.74
N GLN A 503 27.12 10.14 32.74
CA GLN A 503 27.53 11.17 33.69
C GLN A 503 26.71 12.46 33.50
N ASN A 504 26.57 12.94 32.26
CA ASN A 504 25.80 14.13 31.93
C ASN A 504 24.30 13.96 32.29
N HIS A 505 23.68 12.85 31.91
CA HIS A 505 22.27 12.58 32.21
C HIS A 505 21.98 12.42 33.71
N SER A 506 22.92 11.85 34.47
CA SER A 506 22.80 11.75 35.93
C SER A 506 22.63 13.14 36.59
N THR A 507 23.32 14.18 36.07
CA THR A 507 23.15 15.55 36.59
C THR A 507 21.82 16.20 36.19
N ALA A 508 21.25 15.84 35.03
CA ALA A 508 19.99 16.41 34.53
C ALA A 508 18.76 15.87 35.28
N PHE A 509 18.67 14.56 35.49
CA PHE A 509 17.49 13.94 36.12
C PHE A 509 17.38 14.16 37.63
N HIS A 510 18.40 14.72 38.29
CA HIS A 510 18.27 15.23 39.66
C HIS A 510 17.43 16.53 39.76
N HIS A 511 17.04 17.13 38.64
CA HIS A 511 16.19 18.33 38.60
C HIS A 511 14.90 18.11 37.80
N HIS A 512 13.83 17.70 38.50
CA HIS A 512 12.41 17.80 38.14
C HIS A 512 11.98 17.38 36.71
N GLY A 513 11.45 16.15 36.60
CA GLY A 513 10.50 15.76 35.55
C GLY A 513 9.43 14.83 36.11
N PRO A 514 8.15 14.94 35.71
CA PRO A 514 7.12 14.00 36.15
C PRO A 514 7.38 12.61 35.54
N GLN A 515 7.60 11.61 36.39
CA GLN A 515 7.68 10.22 35.97
C GLN A 515 6.27 9.74 35.58
N ASN A 516 6.02 9.56 34.28
CA ASN A 516 4.80 8.92 33.80
C ASN A 516 4.85 7.42 34.10
N GLY A 517 4.19 7.01 35.19
CA GLY A 517 4.06 5.60 35.58
C GLY A 517 3.73 5.45 37.05
N ASN A 518 2.81 4.55 37.38
CA ASN A 518 2.24 4.39 38.73
C ASN A 518 3.18 3.61 39.70
N ALA A 519 4.48 3.89 39.64
CA ALA A 519 5.49 3.33 40.54
C ALA A 519 5.47 4.10 41.86
N VAL A 520 4.93 3.46 42.90
CA VAL A 520 4.85 4.05 44.26
C VAL A 520 6.23 4.47 44.73
N SER A 521 6.42 5.78 44.92
CA SER A 521 7.64 6.39 45.43
C SER A 521 7.87 6.04 46.91
N ASN A 522 8.41 4.85 47.16
CA ASN A 522 9.08 4.51 48.40
C ASN A 522 10.59 4.58 48.18
N GLY A 523 11.28 5.39 48.97
CA GLY A 523 12.68 5.77 48.74
C GLY A 523 13.69 4.63 48.78
N SER A 524 13.99 4.07 47.61
CA SER A 524 15.14 3.20 47.36
C SER A 524 16.00 3.83 46.25
N PRO A 525 17.33 3.93 46.40
CA PRO A 525 18.20 4.51 45.38
C PRO A 525 18.36 3.56 44.19
N SER A 526 18.24 4.12 42.98
CA SER A 526 18.41 3.48 41.66
C SER A 526 17.48 2.29 41.35
N CYS A 527 16.69 2.42 40.27
CA CYS A 527 16.21 1.25 39.55
C CYS A 527 17.42 0.56 38.90
N PRO A 528 17.56 -0.77 38.99
CA PRO A 528 18.75 -1.48 38.49
C PRO A 528 18.94 -1.37 36.97
N ASP A 529 17.87 -1.02 36.24
CA ASP A 529 17.83 -1.00 34.78
C ASP A 529 17.90 0.43 34.19
N CYS A 530 18.32 1.43 34.97
CA CYS A 530 18.55 2.81 34.51
C CYS A 530 19.98 3.01 33.97
N VAL A 531 20.18 3.99 33.09
CA VAL A 531 21.46 4.33 32.45
C VAL A 531 22.27 5.26 33.36
N THR A 532 22.78 4.70 34.47
CA THR A 532 23.67 5.40 35.41
C THR A 532 25.14 5.08 35.12
N VAL A 533 26.06 5.93 35.58
CA VAL A 533 27.52 5.68 35.47
C VAL A 533 27.90 4.32 36.06
N GLU A 534 27.37 3.96 37.24
CA GLU A 534 27.63 2.67 37.88
C GLU A 534 27.10 1.49 37.04
N ASN A 535 25.88 1.58 36.54
CA ASN A 535 25.28 0.50 35.74
C ASN A 535 25.98 0.31 34.38
N VAL A 536 26.38 1.40 33.73
CA VAL A 536 27.20 1.36 32.50
C VAL A 536 28.61 0.82 32.78
N ALA A 537 29.23 1.19 33.90
CA ALA A 537 30.52 0.64 34.33
C ALA A 537 30.44 -0.87 34.63
N LEU A 538 29.37 -1.34 35.28
CA LEU A 538 29.09 -2.77 35.49
C LEU A 538 28.94 -3.52 34.15
N LEU A 539 28.22 -2.94 33.19
CA LEU A 539 28.03 -3.52 31.85
C LEU A 539 29.36 -3.57 31.07
N LEU A 540 30.17 -2.51 31.13
CA LEU A 540 31.53 -2.48 30.59
C LEU A 540 32.40 -3.61 31.18
N ALA A 541 32.39 -3.76 32.51
CA ALA A 541 33.16 -4.79 33.21
C ALA A 541 32.70 -6.21 32.83
N LYS A 542 31.41 -6.41 32.54
CA LYS A 542 30.85 -7.65 31.98
C LYS A 542 31.29 -7.90 30.52
N ALA A 543 31.36 -6.85 29.70
CA ALA A 543 31.67 -6.94 28.27
C ALA A 543 33.17 -7.15 27.97
N ILE A 544 34.06 -6.31 28.53
CA ILE A 544 35.50 -6.33 28.25
C ILE A 544 36.36 -6.92 29.39
N GLY A 545 35.72 -7.32 30.49
CA GLY A 545 36.37 -7.86 31.68
C GLY A 545 36.85 -6.77 32.67
N PRO A 546 36.80 -7.04 33.98
CA PRO A 546 37.08 -6.03 35.01
C PRO A 546 38.50 -5.45 34.94
N ASN A 547 39.47 -6.26 34.49
CA ASN A 547 40.87 -5.84 34.39
C ASN A 547 41.14 -4.85 33.23
N ARG A 548 40.24 -4.77 32.23
CA ARG A 548 40.30 -3.76 31.16
C ARG A 548 39.36 -2.58 31.42
N ALA A 549 38.23 -2.84 32.07
CA ALA A 549 37.27 -1.80 32.46
C ALA A 549 37.84 -0.80 33.48
N LEU A 550 38.58 -1.27 34.49
CA LEU A 550 39.13 -0.41 35.54
C LEU A 550 40.07 0.70 35.02
N PRO A 551 41.08 0.41 34.16
CA PRO A 551 41.90 1.46 33.53
C PRO A 551 41.08 2.44 32.68
N LEU A 552 40.09 1.95 31.92
CA LEU A 552 39.23 2.80 31.09
C LEU A 552 38.40 3.78 31.93
N LEU A 553 37.87 3.32 33.07
CA LEU A 553 37.16 4.17 34.03
C LEU A 553 38.10 5.20 34.70
N GLN A 554 39.37 4.86 34.92
CA GLN A 554 40.39 5.82 35.38
C GLN A 554 40.70 6.89 34.33
N GLU A 555 40.84 6.50 33.06
CA GLU A 555 41.04 7.44 31.94
C GLU A 555 39.85 8.41 31.77
N CYS A 556 38.63 7.99 32.12
CA CYS A 556 37.44 8.85 32.13
C CYS A 556 37.25 9.65 33.43
N GLY A 557 38.12 9.47 34.44
CA GLY A 557 38.01 10.14 35.74
C GLY A 557 36.92 9.60 36.69
N LEU A 558 36.25 8.50 36.34
CA LEU A 558 35.02 8.02 36.99
C LEU A 558 35.27 7.13 38.23
N THR A 559 36.52 6.80 38.55
CA THR A 559 36.83 5.87 39.66
C THR A 559 36.45 6.32 41.05
N LEU A 560 36.15 7.60 41.26
CA LEU A 560 35.68 8.14 42.54
C LEU A 560 34.17 7.89 42.77
N GLU A 561 33.41 7.55 41.73
CA GLU A 561 31.96 7.38 41.76
C GLU A 561 31.52 5.91 41.91
N LEU A 562 32.47 4.97 42.00
CA LEU A 562 32.19 3.52 41.96
C LEU A 562 31.92 2.94 43.35
N SER A 563 30.78 2.24 43.49
CA SER A 563 30.29 1.70 44.77
C SER A 563 30.98 0.38 45.20
N GLU A 564 30.69 -0.06 46.43
CA GLU A 564 31.04 -1.41 46.91
C GLU A 564 30.41 -2.52 46.03
N ARG A 565 29.22 -2.29 45.46
CA ARG A 565 28.54 -3.23 44.55
C ARG A 565 29.35 -3.41 43.27
N PHE A 566 29.87 -2.33 42.67
CA PHE A 566 30.77 -2.42 41.51
C PHE A 566 32.01 -3.27 41.82
N THR A 567 32.64 -3.01 42.97
CA THR A 567 33.85 -3.73 43.42
C THR A 567 33.57 -5.22 43.63
N GLY A 568 32.46 -5.56 44.31
CA GLY A 568 32.05 -6.95 44.56
C GLY A 568 31.75 -7.71 43.26
N VAL A 569 31.02 -7.11 42.32
CA VAL A 569 30.73 -7.73 41.01
C VAL A 569 32.02 -7.93 40.21
N CYS A 570 32.95 -6.96 40.21
CA CYS A 570 34.22 -7.11 39.52
C CYS A 570 35.05 -8.29 40.06
N GLU A 571 35.06 -8.53 41.37
CA GLU A 571 35.78 -9.67 41.95
C GLU A 571 35.11 -11.01 41.61
N ILE A 572 33.77 -11.07 41.62
CA ILE A 572 33.01 -12.25 41.13
C ILE A 572 33.36 -12.54 39.67
N LEU A 573 33.42 -11.51 38.81
CA LEU A 573 33.81 -11.63 37.40
C LEU A 573 35.25 -12.14 37.24
N ARG A 574 36.22 -11.64 38.03
CA ARG A 574 37.61 -12.18 38.03
C ARG A 574 37.65 -13.66 38.41
N ILE A 575 36.90 -14.07 39.43
CA ILE A 575 36.84 -15.47 39.88
C ILE A 575 36.19 -16.35 38.80
N ALA A 576 35.12 -15.87 38.16
CA ALA A 576 34.44 -16.56 37.07
C ALA A 576 35.37 -16.72 35.85
N GLU A 577 36.03 -15.65 35.41
CA GLU A 577 36.99 -15.65 34.31
C GLU A 577 38.14 -16.63 34.58
N LYS A 578 38.71 -16.62 35.79
CA LYS A 578 39.78 -17.55 36.20
C LYS A 578 39.31 -19.02 36.16
N ARG A 579 38.09 -19.32 36.61
CA ARG A 579 37.49 -20.66 36.54
C ARG A 579 37.21 -21.08 35.09
N GLN A 580 36.69 -20.19 34.26
CA GLN A 580 36.42 -20.44 32.85
C GLN A 580 37.70 -20.75 32.07
N ARG A 581 38.77 -19.96 32.29
CA ARG A 581 40.10 -20.24 31.70
C ARG A 581 40.64 -21.60 32.12
N ALA A 582 40.54 -21.96 33.41
CA ALA A 582 40.98 -23.27 33.90
C ALA A 582 40.16 -24.44 33.31
N LEU A 583 38.85 -24.25 33.13
CA LEU A 583 37.98 -25.23 32.48
C LEU A 583 38.35 -25.40 30.99
N ILE A 584 38.51 -24.31 30.25
CA ILE A 584 38.92 -24.33 28.84
C ILE A 584 40.28 -25.02 28.69
N GLN A 585 41.26 -24.66 29.51
CA GLN A 585 42.57 -25.31 29.54
C GLN A 585 42.46 -26.83 29.79
N SER A 586 41.67 -27.25 30.78
CA SER A 586 41.44 -28.68 31.05
C SER A 586 40.69 -29.39 29.92
N MET A 587 39.83 -28.70 29.17
CA MET A 587 39.15 -29.26 27.99
C MET A 587 40.14 -29.42 26.83
N LEU A 588 40.94 -28.39 26.54
CA LEU A 588 41.98 -28.43 25.51
C LEU A 588 43.01 -29.53 25.77
N GLU A 589 43.49 -29.69 27.01
CA GLU A 589 44.39 -30.78 27.39
C GLU A 589 43.77 -32.18 27.20
N ARG A 590 42.46 -32.33 27.43
CA ARG A 590 41.76 -33.60 27.19
C ARG A 590 41.59 -33.85 25.70
N CYS A 591 41.28 -32.82 24.92
CA CYS A 591 41.21 -32.90 23.46
C CYS A 591 42.58 -33.28 22.85
N ASP A 592 43.66 -32.64 23.29
CA ASP A 592 45.02 -32.94 22.87
C ASP A 592 45.40 -34.40 23.19
N ARG A 593 45.26 -34.83 24.46
CA ARG A 593 45.50 -36.24 24.86
C ARG A 593 44.64 -37.22 24.06
N PHE A 594 43.38 -36.89 23.77
CA PHE A 594 42.50 -37.72 22.95
C PHE A 594 42.99 -37.82 21.51
N LEU A 595 43.40 -36.71 20.88
CA LEU A 595 43.95 -36.68 19.53
C LEU A 595 45.24 -37.53 19.45
N TRP A 596 46.17 -37.36 20.39
CA TRP A 596 47.37 -38.22 20.47
C TRP A 596 47.02 -39.70 20.64
N SER A 597 46.00 -40.04 21.44
CA SER A 597 45.53 -41.43 21.63
C SER A 597 44.79 -42.05 20.44
N GLN A 598 44.48 -41.26 19.40
CA GLN A 598 43.94 -41.75 18.12
C GLN A 598 45.03 -41.86 17.03
N GLN A 599 46.23 -41.35 17.30
CA GLN A 599 47.36 -41.30 16.37
C GLN A 599 48.46 -42.32 16.72
N ALA A 600 48.44 -42.85 17.94
CA ALA A 600 49.17 -44.03 18.39
C ALA A 600 48.31 -45.30 18.25
#